data_AF-C6JYC9-F1
#
_entry.id   AF-C6JYC9-F1
#
_cell.length_a   1.000
_cell.length_b   1.000
_cell.length_c   1.000
_cell.angle_alpha   90.00
_cell.angle_beta   90.00
_cell.angle_gamma   90.00
#
_symmetry.space_group_name_H-M   'P 1'
#
loop_
_entity.id
_entity.type
_entity.pdbx_description
1 polymer ?
#
loop_
_entity_poly.entity_id
_entity_poly.type
_entity_poly.pdbx_seq_one_letter_code
_entity_poly.pdbx_strand_id
1 'polypeptide(L)'
;SDDNASDVEWMARKLLNLRLFENPSTGKRWSESVVDLQLEMLCVSQFTLYHRLKGNRPDFSRAMQGPEAQQLYESLLQRMRNEYATERILDGRFGAMMQVHVVNDGPVTLEIESPVPSEYERQKLQRASERNAKS
;
A
#
# COMPACT_ATOMS: atom_id res chain seq x y z
N SER A 1 -1.58 -10.51 10.70
CA SER A 1 -0.84 -9.31 10.30
C SER A 1 -0.89 -8.32 11.44
N ASP A 2 0.18 -7.55 11.64
CA ASP A 2 0.26 -6.48 12.64
C ASP A 2 0.13 -5.09 11.98
N ASP A 3 -0.25 -5.06 10.70
CA ASP A 3 -0.49 -3.82 9.94
C ASP A 3 -1.55 -2.98 10.62
N ASN A 4 -1.30 -1.68 10.69
CA ASN A 4 -2.16 -0.74 11.39
C ASN A 4 -2.18 0.63 10.69
N ALA A 5 -2.81 1.62 11.32
CA ALA A 5 -2.99 2.94 10.74
C ALA A 5 -1.67 3.67 10.41
N SER A 6 -0.58 3.42 11.15
CA SER A 6 0.72 4.04 10.82
C SER A 6 1.33 3.45 9.55
N ASP A 7 1.07 2.18 9.25
CA ASP A 7 1.50 1.56 7.99
C ASP A 7 0.75 2.17 6.81
N VAL A 8 -0.56 2.39 6.96
CA VAL A 8 -1.39 3.06 5.96
C VAL A 8 -0.89 4.48 5.66
N GLU A 9 -0.64 5.27 6.72
CA GLU A 9 -0.04 6.61 6.62
C GLU A 9 1.27 6.58 5.84
N TRP A 10 2.18 5.69 6.27
CA TRP A 10 3.51 5.63 5.69
C TRP A 10 3.46 5.19 4.22
N MET A 11 2.65 4.18 3.90
CA MET A 11 2.50 3.65 2.55
C MET A 11 1.90 4.69 1.60
N ALA A 12 0.82 5.37 1.99
CA ALA A 12 0.21 6.41 1.16
C ALA A 12 1.23 7.49 0.79
N ARG A 13 1.89 8.05 1.80
CA ARG A 13 2.93 9.07 1.60
C ARG A 13 4.08 8.55 0.75
N LYS A 14 4.55 7.33 1.01
CA LYS A 14 5.66 6.74 0.26
C LYS A 14 5.29 6.58 -1.21
N LEU A 15 4.17 5.92 -1.51
CA LEU A 15 3.74 5.61 -2.87
C LEU A 15 3.52 6.89 -3.71
N LEU A 16 2.88 7.91 -3.13
CA LEU A 16 2.63 9.17 -3.82
C LEU A 16 3.91 9.96 -4.13
N ASN A 17 4.94 9.84 -3.31
CA ASN A 17 6.17 10.65 -3.41
C ASN A 17 7.38 9.89 -4.00
N LEU A 18 7.22 8.62 -4.38
CA LEU A 18 8.29 7.87 -5.04
C LEU A 18 8.66 8.49 -6.37
N ARG A 19 9.94 8.80 -6.54
CA ARG A 19 10.47 9.39 -7.76
C ARG A 19 10.87 8.31 -8.76
N LEU A 20 9.92 7.92 -9.60
CA LEU A 20 10.09 6.83 -10.57
C LEU A 20 10.22 7.32 -12.00
N PHE A 21 9.85 8.57 -12.26
CA PHE A 21 9.72 9.08 -13.62
C PHE A 21 10.81 10.08 -13.95
N GLU A 22 11.03 10.24 -15.26
CA GLU A 22 11.95 11.22 -15.82
C GLU A 22 11.28 12.60 -15.85
N ASN A 23 12.02 13.66 -15.53
CA ASN A 23 11.56 15.02 -15.70
C ASN A 23 11.40 15.36 -17.20
N PRO A 24 10.20 15.69 -17.69
CA PRO A 24 9.96 15.91 -19.12
C PRO A 24 10.76 17.07 -19.73
N SER A 25 11.09 18.08 -18.92
CA SER A 25 11.81 19.28 -19.39
C SER A 25 13.32 19.12 -19.40
N THR A 26 13.88 18.36 -18.45
CA THR A 26 15.34 18.23 -18.25
C THR A 26 15.89 16.87 -18.64
N GLY A 27 15.04 15.86 -18.85
CA GLY A 27 15.43 14.48 -19.09
C GLY A 27 16.08 13.79 -17.88
N LYS A 28 16.00 14.40 -16.69
CA LYS A 28 16.60 13.83 -15.48
C LYS A 28 15.77 12.64 -15.00
N ARG A 29 16.38 11.46 -14.96
CA ARG A 29 15.74 10.23 -14.45
C ARG A 29 15.57 10.25 -12.93
N TRP A 30 14.59 9.49 -12.44
CA TRP A 30 14.32 9.27 -11.01
C TRP A 30 14.08 10.58 -10.24
N SER A 31 13.41 11.54 -10.89
CA SER A 31 13.23 12.88 -10.32
C SER A 31 11.79 13.21 -10.00
N GLU A 32 10.83 12.70 -10.80
CA GLU A 32 9.42 13.01 -10.66
C GLU A 32 8.64 11.85 -10.07
N SER A 33 7.66 12.18 -9.26
CA SER A 33 6.68 11.24 -8.72
C SER A 33 5.42 11.16 -9.58
N VAL A 34 4.53 10.23 -9.21
CA VAL A 34 3.20 10.11 -9.83
C VAL A 34 2.40 11.40 -9.68
N VAL A 35 2.56 12.10 -8.55
CA VAL A 35 1.89 13.37 -8.26
C VAL A 35 2.46 14.50 -9.09
N ASP A 36 3.80 14.59 -9.20
CA ASP A 36 4.47 15.66 -9.96
C ASP A 36 4.05 15.66 -11.43
N LEU A 37 3.87 14.46 -12.01
CA LEU A 37 3.45 14.27 -13.40
C LEU A 37 1.94 14.14 -13.60
N GLN A 38 1.16 14.26 -12.53
CA GLN A 38 -0.30 14.14 -12.58
C GLN A 38 -0.79 12.81 -13.21
N LEU A 39 -0.12 11.71 -12.87
CA LEU A 39 -0.38 10.37 -13.39
C LEU A 39 -1.40 9.62 -12.53
N GLU A 40 -1.88 8.48 -13.02
CA GLU A 40 -2.86 7.64 -12.32
C GLU A 40 -2.18 6.50 -11.56
N MET A 41 -2.85 6.02 -10.50
CA MET A 41 -2.46 4.83 -9.76
C MET A 41 -3.58 3.80 -9.81
N LEU A 42 -3.26 2.59 -10.27
CA LEU A 42 -4.14 1.44 -10.14
C LEU A 42 -3.71 0.60 -8.93
N CYS A 43 -4.55 0.56 -7.92
CA CYS A 43 -4.34 -0.24 -6.72
C CYS A 43 -5.13 -1.55 -6.83
N VAL A 44 -4.47 -2.67 -6.51
CA VAL A 44 -5.08 -4.01 -6.50
C VAL A 44 -4.68 -4.71 -5.22
N SER A 45 -5.67 -5.14 -4.43
CA SER A 45 -5.44 -5.91 -3.21
C SER A 45 -4.76 -7.25 -3.54
N GLN A 46 -3.58 -7.53 -2.99
CA GLN A 46 -2.79 -8.73 -3.32
C GLN A 46 -2.22 -9.42 -2.06
N PHE A 47 -3.05 -10.20 -1.36
CA PHE A 47 -2.64 -10.89 -0.12
C PHE A 47 -1.50 -11.92 -0.34
N THR A 48 -1.34 -12.42 -1.57
CA THR A 48 -0.33 -13.43 -1.88
C THR A 48 1.11 -12.91 -1.81
N LEU A 49 1.31 -11.58 -1.79
CA LEU A 49 2.62 -11.01 -1.54
C LEU A 49 3.15 -11.47 -0.18
N TYR A 50 2.27 -11.59 0.82
CA TYR A 50 2.62 -12.02 2.17
C TYR A 50 2.59 -13.54 2.35
N HIS A 51 3.32 -14.24 1.48
CA HIS A 51 3.44 -15.70 1.46
C HIS A 51 4.64 -16.20 2.25
N ARG A 52 4.57 -17.46 2.67
CA ARG A 52 5.71 -18.30 3.00
C ARG A 52 5.66 -19.57 2.18
N LEU A 53 6.77 -20.26 2.03
CA LEU A 53 6.81 -21.54 1.33
C LEU A 53 6.95 -22.69 2.35
N LYS A 54 6.00 -23.62 2.31
CA LYS A 54 6.08 -24.92 2.99
C LYS A 54 6.37 -25.97 1.91
N GLY A 55 7.66 -26.18 1.62
CA GLY A 55 8.10 -26.85 0.39
C GLY A 55 7.69 -26.02 -0.83
N ASN A 56 6.99 -26.62 -1.79
CA ASN A 56 6.51 -25.91 -2.99
C ASN A 56 5.11 -25.30 -2.82
N ARG A 57 4.48 -25.44 -1.65
CA ARG A 57 3.15 -24.92 -1.38
C ARG A 57 3.23 -23.55 -0.71
N PRO A 58 2.60 -22.51 -1.27
CA PRO A 58 2.50 -21.24 -0.58
C PRO A 58 1.54 -21.32 0.62
N ASP A 59 1.93 -20.67 1.70
CA ASP A 59 1.22 -20.53 2.96
C ASP A 59 0.99 -19.04 3.21
N PHE A 60 -0.28 -18.65 3.31
CA PHE A 60 -0.69 -17.25 3.47
C PHE A 60 -1.25 -16.97 4.87
N SER A 61 -0.97 -17.85 5.84
CA SER A 61 -1.60 -17.81 7.16
C SER A 61 -1.27 -16.54 7.96
N ARG A 62 -0.27 -15.76 7.53
CA ARG A 62 0.12 -14.50 8.19
C ARG A 62 -0.58 -13.27 7.60
N ALA A 63 -1.10 -13.37 6.38
CA ALA A 63 -1.77 -12.25 5.71
C ALA A 63 -3.05 -11.89 6.46
N MET A 64 -3.37 -10.60 6.58
CA MET A 64 -4.66 -10.16 7.12
C MET A 64 -5.79 -10.74 6.25
N GLN A 65 -6.89 -11.18 6.87
CA GLN A 65 -7.99 -11.85 6.17
C GLN A 65 -9.32 -11.14 6.41
N GLY A 66 -10.26 -11.36 5.49
CA GLY A 66 -11.66 -11.01 5.69
C GLY A 66 -11.91 -9.49 5.79
N PRO A 67 -12.88 -9.07 6.63
CA PRO A 67 -13.31 -7.67 6.70
C PRO A 67 -12.21 -6.69 7.14
N GLU A 68 -11.32 -7.10 8.05
CA GLU A 68 -10.24 -6.23 8.53
C GLU A 68 -9.27 -5.87 7.40
N ALA A 69 -8.92 -6.84 6.55
CA ALA A 69 -8.06 -6.60 5.39
C ALA A 69 -8.71 -5.65 4.38
N GLN A 70 -10.02 -5.79 4.17
CA GLN A 70 -10.78 -4.90 3.31
C GLN A 70 -10.80 -3.47 3.86
N GLN A 71 -11.08 -3.30 5.16
CA GLN A 71 -11.10 -1.99 5.82
C GLN A 71 -9.73 -1.30 5.78
N LEU A 72 -8.64 -2.04 6.00
CA LEU A 72 -7.29 -1.49 5.93
C LEU A 72 -6.95 -1.04 4.51
N TYR A 73 -7.28 -1.87 3.51
CA TYR A 73 -7.10 -1.56 2.10
C TYR A 73 -7.92 -0.32 1.68
N GLU A 74 -9.19 -0.24 2.05
CA GLU A 74 -10.06 0.91 1.79
C GLU A 74 -9.53 2.19 2.46
N SER A 75 -8.98 2.07 3.68
CA SER A 75 -8.35 3.19 4.39
C SER A 75 -7.13 3.72 3.65
N LEU A 76 -6.31 2.84 3.06
CA LEU A 76 -5.19 3.23 2.21
C LEU A 76 -5.65 3.97 0.95
N LEU A 77 -6.63 3.44 0.23
CA LEU A 77 -7.20 4.11 -0.94
C LEU A 77 -7.77 5.48 -0.60
N GLN A 78 -8.58 5.56 0.46
CA GLN A 78 -9.17 6.82 0.91
C GLN A 78 -8.10 7.83 1.28
N ARG A 79 -7.03 7.38 1.94
CA ARG A 79 -5.92 8.27 2.30
C ARG A 79 -5.22 8.82 1.06
N MET A 80 -4.88 7.98 0.09
CA MET A 80 -4.26 8.44 -1.15
C MET A 80 -5.15 9.39 -1.94
N ARG A 81 -6.47 9.13 -1.98
CA ARG A 81 -7.46 10.02 -2.61
C ARG A 81 -7.51 11.39 -1.95
N ASN A 82 -7.45 11.44 -0.62
CA ASN A 82 -7.45 12.69 0.15
C ASN A 82 -6.16 13.50 -0.04
N GLU A 83 -5.00 12.83 -0.13
CA GLU A 83 -3.71 13.49 -0.30
C GLU A 83 -3.39 13.90 -1.74
N TYR A 84 -3.99 13.22 -2.72
CA TYR A 84 -3.69 13.45 -4.13
C TYR A 84 -4.93 13.90 -4.91
N ALA A 85 -5.72 12.96 -5.41
CA ALA A 85 -6.91 13.24 -6.21
C ALA A 85 -7.79 11.99 -6.29
N THR A 86 -9.11 12.15 -6.12
CA THR A 86 -10.02 10.99 -6.05
C THR A 86 -10.06 10.20 -7.36
N GLU A 87 -10.10 10.91 -8.48
CA GLU A 87 -10.18 10.38 -9.83
C GLU A 87 -8.89 9.71 -10.31
N ARG A 88 -7.74 9.99 -9.65
CA ARG A 88 -6.43 9.43 -10.02
C ARG A 88 -6.10 8.14 -9.28
N ILE A 89 -6.83 7.81 -8.21
CA ILE A 89 -6.65 6.57 -7.45
C ILE A 89 -7.73 5.56 -7.84
N LEU A 90 -7.36 4.72 -8.81
CA LEU A 90 -8.18 3.64 -9.33
C LEU A 90 -8.05 2.40 -8.44
N ASP A 91 -9.15 1.66 -8.33
CA ASP A 91 -9.24 0.44 -7.54
C ASP A 91 -9.60 -0.74 -8.45
N GLY A 92 -9.10 -1.91 -8.09
CA GLY A 92 -9.66 -3.18 -8.54
C GLY A 92 -10.98 -3.50 -7.83
N ARG A 93 -11.21 -4.79 -7.59
CA ARG A 93 -12.34 -5.28 -6.78
C ARG A 93 -11.80 -6.21 -5.71
N PHE A 94 -11.83 -5.76 -4.45
CA PHE A 94 -11.32 -6.53 -3.32
C PHE A 94 -11.97 -7.93 -3.26
N GLY A 95 -11.14 -8.97 -3.08
CA GLY A 95 -11.60 -10.36 -2.96
C GLY A 95 -12.17 -10.99 -4.24
N ALA A 96 -12.27 -10.26 -5.35
CA ALA A 96 -12.73 -10.79 -6.62
C ALA A 96 -11.59 -11.45 -7.40
N MET A 97 -11.91 -12.48 -8.20
CA MET A 97 -10.97 -12.99 -9.21
C MET A 97 -10.85 -11.96 -10.34
N MET A 98 -9.61 -11.57 -10.67
CA MET A 98 -9.32 -10.51 -11.62
C MET A 98 -8.29 -10.94 -12.65
N GLN A 99 -8.37 -10.34 -13.84
CA GLN A 99 -7.31 -10.31 -14.83
C GLN A 99 -6.80 -8.87 -14.89
N VAL A 100 -5.56 -8.64 -14.46
CA VAL A 100 -4.96 -7.30 -14.43
C VAL A 100 -3.98 -7.20 -15.60
N HIS A 101 -4.28 -6.35 -16.56
CA HIS A 101 -3.42 -6.09 -17.70
C HIS A 101 -2.46 -4.95 -17.37
N VAL A 102 -1.15 -5.22 -17.42
CA VAL A 102 -0.11 -4.24 -17.11
C VAL A 102 0.87 -4.18 -18.27
N VAL A 103 1.08 -2.98 -18.80
CA VAL A 103 2.18 -2.68 -19.73
C VAL A 103 3.24 -1.95 -18.93
N ASN A 104 4.33 -2.64 -18.60
CA ASN A 104 5.42 -2.04 -17.84
C ASN A 104 6.30 -1.20 -18.76
N ASP A 105 6.25 0.12 -18.59
CA ASP A 105 7.18 1.06 -19.22
C ASP A 105 8.51 1.08 -18.44
N GLY A 106 9.63 0.77 -19.11
CA GLY A 106 10.93 0.54 -18.49
C GLY A 106 11.52 -0.84 -18.83
N PRO A 107 11.20 -1.93 -18.09
CA PRO A 107 10.34 -1.99 -16.91
C PRO A 107 11.03 -1.55 -15.62
N VAL A 108 10.26 -0.94 -14.72
CA VAL A 108 10.68 -0.59 -13.35
C VAL A 108 9.76 -1.33 -12.38
N THR A 109 10.34 -2.01 -11.39
CA THR A 109 9.56 -2.73 -10.36
C THR A 109 10.27 -2.58 -9.02
N LEU A 110 9.52 -2.23 -7.99
CA LEU A 110 10.04 -2.04 -6.64
C LEU A 110 9.21 -2.85 -5.65
N GLU A 111 9.89 -3.43 -4.68
CA GLU A 111 9.29 -3.99 -3.47
C GLU A 111 9.39 -2.96 -2.35
N ILE A 112 8.27 -2.73 -1.66
CA ILE A 112 8.17 -1.72 -0.61
C ILE A 112 7.44 -2.35 0.56
N GLU A 113 8.06 -2.26 1.73
CA GLU A 113 7.51 -2.68 3.00
C GLU A 113 7.46 -1.47 3.94
N SER A 114 6.36 -1.32 4.68
CA SER A 114 6.29 -0.28 5.71
C SER A 114 7.28 -0.60 6.84
N PRO A 115 7.82 0.41 7.53
CA PRO A 115 8.78 0.18 8.60
C PRO A 115 8.17 -0.63 9.72
N VAL A 116 8.97 -1.53 10.31
CA VAL A 116 8.58 -2.22 11.53
C VAL A 116 8.43 -1.18 12.65
N PRO A 117 7.25 -1.05 13.30
CA PRO A 117 7.07 -0.09 14.38
C PRO A 117 8.04 -0.37 15.53
N SER A 118 8.63 0.69 16.08
CA SER A 118 9.48 0.59 17.26
C SER A 118 8.68 0.03 18.46
N GLU A 119 9.37 -0.57 19.44
CA GLU A 119 8.71 -1.10 20.64
C GLU A 119 7.86 -0.05 21.37
N TYR A 120 8.30 1.21 21.34
CA TYR A 120 7.56 2.34 21.90
C TYR A 120 6.23 2.59 21.18
N GLU A 121 6.23 2.55 19.84
CA GLU A 121 5.02 2.74 19.04
C GLU A 121 4.05 1.57 19.24
N ARG A 122 4.56 0.33 19.33
CA ARG A 122 3.75 -0.85 19.65
C ARG A 122 3.05 -0.70 21.00
N GLN A 123 3.77 -0.27 22.04
CA GLN A 123 3.19 -0.05 23.37
C GLN A 123 2.15 1.07 23.37
N LYS A 124 2.37 2.13 22.59
CA LYS A 124 1.41 3.24 22.46
C LYS A 124 0.12 2.78 21.77
N LEU A 125 0.22 2.00 20.69
CA LEU A 125 -0.92 1.43 19.98
C LEU A 125 -1.71 0.47 20.87
N GLN A 126 -1.03 -0.38 21.64
CA GLN A 126 -1.66 -1.31 22.58
C GLN A 126 -2.46 -0.57 23.66
N ARG A 127 -1.89 0.50 24.25
CA ARG A 127 -2.59 1.34 25.24
C ARG A 127 -3.80 2.08 24.64
N ALA A 128 -3.75 2.45 23.36
CA ALA A 128 -4.85 3.11 22.67
C ALA A 128 -6.01 2.15 22.40
N SER A 129 -5.73 0.91 21.98
CA SER A 129 -6.78 -0.10 21.75
C SER A 129 -7.46 -0.52 23.06
N GLU A 130 -6.69 -0.67 24.15
CA GLU A 130 -7.23 -0.98 25.48
C GLU A 130 -8.16 0.11 26.04
N ARG A 131 -7.91 1.39 25.71
CA ARG A 131 -8.78 2.50 26.09
C ARG A 131 -10.08 2.50 25.31
N ASN A 132 -10.02 2.25 24.01
CA ASN A 132 -11.21 2.18 23.17
C ASN A 132 -12.09 0.95 23.49
N ALA A 133 -11.51 -0.16 23.93
CA ALA A 133 -12.26 -1.35 24.34
C ALA A 133 -12.93 -1.24 25.72
N LYS A 134 -12.55 -0.23 26.53
CA LYS A 134 -13.11 0.03 27.87
C LYS A 134 -14.14 1.16 27.88
N SER A 135 -14.39 1.78 26.72
CA SER A 135 -15.37 2.84 26.54
C SER A 135 -16.56 2.35 25.71
#